data_AF-A0A970A002-F1
#
_entry.id   AF-A0A970A002-F1
#
_cell.length_a   1.000
_cell.length_b   1.000
_cell.length_c   1.000
_cell.angle_alpha   90.00
_cell.angle_beta   90.00
_cell.angle_gamma   90.00
#
_symmetry.space_group_name_H-M   'P 1'
#
loop_
_entity.id
_entity.type
_entity.pdbx_description
1 polymer ?
#
loop_
_entity_poly.entity_id
_entity_poly.type
_entity_poly.pdbx_seq_one_letter_code
_entity_poly.pdbx_strand_id
1 'polypeptide(L)'
;MKKYKDLFKVETVEYKNRVKQEVMYTGDYYITDMPQKLMRKYKICLILISVFMAILFLYIGLLNNDGSRVLYVVMPYILQFLPISFMIISAASFYPKEKLTVVQYEKTFTRIRTTGTWILILSFASILGEVIFIIAGYGNTPKLELVFLVCNIIIAVFAIITLQIHSKIKFKTEQNNRNVNGQNV
;
A
#
# COMPACT_ATOMS: atom_id res chain seq x y z
N MET A 1 15.60 -4.05 14.44
CA MET A 1 16.35 -3.65 13.22
C MET A 1 17.50 -4.61 12.83
N LYS A 2 17.55 -5.88 13.27
CA LYS A 2 18.63 -6.81 12.89
C LYS A 2 18.49 -7.44 11.49
N LYS A 3 17.27 -7.56 10.95
CA LYS A 3 16.95 -8.33 9.72
C LYS A 3 17.70 -7.91 8.43
N TYR A 4 18.18 -6.66 8.33
CA TYR A 4 18.78 -6.15 7.09
C TYR A 4 20.23 -5.68 7.24
N LYS A 5 20.84 -5.82 8.42
CA LYS A 5 22.18 -5.26 8.67
C LYS A 5 23.24 -5.84 7.73
N ASP A 6 23.11 -7.12 7.42
CA ASP A 6 24.09 -7.86 6.62
C ASP A 6 24.01 -7.54 5.11
N LEU A 7 22.95 -6.81 4.69
CA LEU A 7 22.75 -6.38 3.30
C LEU A 7 23.38 -5.01 3.02
N PHE A 8 24.03 -4.38 4.02
CA PHE A 8 24.68 -3.10 3.86
C PHE A 8 26.12 -3.16 4.40
N LYS A 9 27.09 -2.83 3.55
CA LYS A 9 28.49 -2.65 3.93
C LYS A 9 28.82 -1.16 3.92
N VAL A 10 29.57 -0.71 4.92
CA VAL A 10 30.13 0.65 4.92
C VAL A 10 31.46 0.57 4.20
N GLU A 11 31.53 1.10 2.98
CA GLU A 11 32.78 1.25 2.25
C GLU A 11 33.29 2.67 2.40
N THR A 12 34.61 2.80 2.48
CA THR A 12 35.26 4.08 2.60
C THR A 12 35.69 4.51 1.20
N VAL A 13 34.94 5.42 0.60
CA VAL A 13 35.20 5.91 -0.76
C VAL A 13 35.98 7.21 -0.68
N GLU A 14 37.10 7.28 -1.39
CA GLU A 14 37.91 8.48 -1.49
C GLU A 14 37.33 9.39 -2.58
N TYR A 15 36.77 10.53 -2.18
CA TYR A 15 36.21 11.50 -3.11
C TYR A 15 36.87 12.86 -2.90
N LYS A 16 37.64 13.31 -3.90
CA LYS A 16 38.34 14.62 -3.91
C LYS A 16 39.17 14.88 -2.64
N ASN A 17 40.15 14.02 -2.33
CA ASN A 17 41.01 14.12 -1.13
C ASN A 17 40.26 14.12 0.22
N ARG A 18 39.02 13.63 0.27
CA ARG A 18 38.29 13.39 1.52
C ARG A 18 37.80 11.95 1.58
N VAL A 19 38.03 11.34 2.74
CA VAL A 19 37.59 10.00 3.08
C VAL A 19 36.12 10.08 3.50
N LYS A 20 35.21 9.50 2.71
CA LYS A 20 33.77 9.48 3.04
C LYS A 20 33.31 8.04 3.21
N GLN A 21 32.70 7.74 4.35
CA GLN A 21 32.03 6.47 4.57
C GLN A 21 30.66 6.49 3.87
N GLU A 22 30.47 5.57 2.92
CA GLU A 22 29.21 5.41 2.18
C GLU A 22 28.62 4.03 2.47
N VAL A 23 27.31 4.01 2.75
CA VAL A 23 26.57 2.77 3.05
C VAL A 23 26.13 2.14 1.73
N MET A 24 26.81 1.07 1.32
CA MET A 24 26.60 0.36 0.07
C MET A 24 25.70 -0.87 0.28
N TYR A 25 24.69 -1.06 -0.57
CA TYR A 25 23.82 -2.25 -0.54
C TYR A 25 24.48 -3.43 -1.28
N THR A 26 24.57 -4.58 -0.61
CA THR A 26 25.21 -5.81 -1.11
C THR A 26 24.23 -6.95 -1.40
N GLY A 27 22.94 -6.78 -1.10
CA GLY A 27 21.92 -7.78 -1.39
C GLY A 27 21.52 -7.88 -2.86
N ASP A 28 20.71 -8.88 -3.18
CA ASP A 28 20.09 -9.05 -4.50
C ASP A 28 19.02 -7.99 -4.76
N TYR A 29 18.72 -7.77 -6.04
CA TYR A 29 17.68 -6.84 -6.49
C TYR A 29 16.45 -7.59 -6.99
N TYR A 30 15.28 -7.04 -6.71
CA TYR A 30 14.03 -7.48 -7.31
C TYR A 30 13.75 -6.67 -8.57
N ILE A 31 13.60 -7.37 -9.69
CA ILE A 31 13.32 -6.81 -11.02
C ILE A 31 12.09 -7.47 -11.60
N THR A 32 11.34 -6.72 -12.39
CA THR A 32 10.19 -7.24 -13.12
C THR A 32 10.50 -7.33 -14.61
N ASP A 33 10.13 -8.46 -15.24
CA ASP A 33 10.25 -8.68 -16.69
C ASP A 33 9.12 -8.01 -17.52
N MET A 34 8.22 -7.28 -16.87
CA MET A 34 7.08 -6.62 -17.50
C MET A 34 7.56 -5.44 -18.35
N PRO A 35 6.92 -5.17 -19.51
CA PRO A 35 7.21 -3.98 -20.30
C PRO A 35 7.12 -2.71 -19.45
N GLN A 36 8.16 -1.86 -19.50
CA GLN A 36 8.27 -0.64 -18.69
C GLN A 36 7.02 0.26 -18.78
N LYS A 37 6.44 0.40 -19.99
CA LYS A 37 5.21 1.17 -20.20
C LYS A 37 4.02 0.61 -19.41
N LEU A 38 3.88 -0.72 -19.34
CA LEU A 38 2.80 -1.38 -18.60
C LEU A 38 3.01 -1.29 -17.09
N MET A 39 4.24 -1.51 -16.63
CA MET A 39 4.62 -1.34 -15.21
C MET A 39 4.34 0.10 -14.74
N ARG A 40 4.73 1.10 -15.54
CA ARG A 40 4.46 2.51 -15.24
C ARG A 40 2.96 2.79 -15.08
N LYS A 41 2.12 2.24 -15.97
CA LYS A 41 0.66 2.36 -15.86
C LYS A 41 0.15 1.78 -14.55
N TYR A 42 0.56 0.56 -14.18
CA TYR A 42 0.12 -0.04 -12.92
C TYR A 42 0.55 0.74 -11.68
N LYS A 43 1.78 1.24 -11.66
CA LYS A 43 2.26 2.10 -10.55
C LYS A 43 1.42 3.38 -10.40
N ILE A 44 1.14 4.05 -11.53
CA ILE A 44 0.29 5.25 -11.53
C ILE A 44 -1.12 4.90 -11.08
N CYS A 45 -1.71 3.81 -11.57
CA CYS A 45 -3.02 3.34 -11.12
C CYS A 45 -3.06 3.08 -9.62
N LEU A 46 -2.03 2.44 -9.05
CA LEU A 46 -1.94 2.18 -7.60
C LEU A 46 -1.94 3.49 -6.79
N ILE A 47 -1.18 4.49 -7.24
CA ILE A 47 -1.16 5.81 -6.60
C ILE A 47 -2.54 6.46 -6.69
N LEU A 48 -3.10 6.58 -7.90
CA LEU A 48 -4.39 7.24 -8.13
C LEU A 48 -5.53 6.58 -7.33
N ILE A 49 -5.60 5.25 -7.33
CA ILE A 49 -6.59 4.49 -6.56
C ILE A 49 -6.44 4.79 -5.07
N SER A 50 -5.21 4.75 -4.53
CA SER A 50 -4.98 4.99 -3.10
C SER A 50 -5.34 6.42 -2.67
N VAL A 51 -5.08 7.42 -3.52
CA VAL A 51 -5.48 8.81 -3.28
C VAL A 51 -7.00 8.94 -3.34
N PHE A 52 -7.65 8.31 -4.31
CA PHE A 52 -9.11 8.37 -4.44
C PHE A 52 -9.82 7.68 -3.27
N MET A 53 -9.30 6.55 -2.77
CA MET A 53 -9.77 5.93 -1.54
C MET A 53 -9.67 6.88 -0.34
N ALA A 54 -8.58 7.64 -0.21
CA ALA A 54 -8.43 8.61 0.87
C ALA A 54 -9.41 9.79 0.75
N ILE A 55 -9.66 10.27 -0.47
CA ILE A 55 -10.68 11.31 -0.71
C ILE A 55 -12.06 10.79 -0.31
N LEU A 56 -12.42 9.58 -0.71
CA LEU A 56 -13.68 8.95 -0.32
C LEU A 56 -13.76 8.76 1.20
N PHE A 57 -12.69 8.26 1.83
CA PHE A 57 -12.63 8.08 3.27
C PHE A 57 -12.90 9.41 4.01
N LEU A 58 -12.26 10.49 3.58
CA LEU A 58 -12.48 11.82 4.17
C LEU A 58 -13.90 12.34 3.89
N TYR A 59 -14.40 12.19 2.66
CA TYR A 59 -15.75 12.58 2.29
C TYR A 59 -16.80 11.90 3.18
N ILE A 60 -16.68 10.58 3.37
CA ILE A 60 -17.55 9.80 4.26
C ILE A 60 -17.45 10.30 5.70
N GLY A 61 -16.26 10.63 6.18
CA GLY A 61 -16.04 11.08 7.56
C GLY A 61 -16.62 12.46 7.87
N LEU A 62 -16.97 13.23 6.83
CA LEU A 62 -17.68 14.50 6.94
C LEU A 62 -19.19 14.34 6.84
N LEU A 63 -19.70 13.13 6.57
CA LEU A 63 -21.14 12.86 6.58
C LEU A 63 -21.63 12.80 8.04
N ASN A 64 -22.73 13.49 8.31
CA ASN A 64 -23.43 13.43 9.58
C ASN A 64 -24.64 12.50 9.47
N ASN A 65 -24.39 11.21 9.20
CA ASN A 65 -25.39 10.16 9.20
C ASN A 65 -25.59 9.60 10.62
N ASP A 66 -26.76 9.08 10.94
CA ASP A 66 -27.06 8.52 12.25
C ASP A 66 -26.26 7.24 12.53
N GLY A 67 -25.94 6.45 11.48
CA GLY A 67 -25.09 5.27 11.57
C GLY A 67 -23.68 5.56 12.10
N SER A 68 -23.15 6.78 11.92
CA SER A 68 -21.83 7.17 12.44
C SER A 68 -21.73 7.14 13.97
N ARG A 69 -22.86 7.17 14.68
CA ARG A 69 -22.93 7.13 16.15
C ARG A 69 -22.95 5.70 16.69
N VAL A 70 -23.01 4.72 15.79
CA VAL A 70 -23.10 3.31 16.14
C VAL A 70 -21.74 2.64 16.03
N LEU A 71 -21.28 2.08 17.15
CA LEU A 71 -19.90 1.60 17.29
C LEU A 71 -19.52 0.52 16.26
N TYR A 72 -20.41 -0.45 16.01
CA TYR A 72 -20.14 -1.53 15.06
C TYR A 72 -20.13 -1.07 13.59
N VAL A 73 -20.69 0.10 13.28
CA VAL A 73 -20.65 0.73 11.95
C VAL A 73 -19.37 1.56 11.80
N VAL A 74 -19.12 2.44 12.77
CA VAL A 74 -18.05 3.44 12.68
C VAL A 74 -16.67 2.86 12.93
N MET A 75 -16.54 1.83 13.79
CA MET A 75 -15.22 1.29 14.16
C MET A 75 -14.49 0.64 12.98
N PRO A 76 -15.12 -0.26 12.18
CA PRO A 76 -14.47 -0.79 10.99
C PRO A 76 -14.09 0.30 9.99
N TYR A 77 -14.91 1.35 9.87
CA TYR A 77 -14.64 2.49 8.98
C TYR A 77 -13.40 3.26 9.44
N ILE A 78 -13.33 3.71 10.70
CA ILE A 78 -12.20 4.47 11.23
C ILE A 78 -10.89 3.70 11.08
N LEU A 79 -10.91 2.39 11.31
CA LEU A 79 -9.74 1.53 11.17
C LEU A 79 -9.19 1.48 9.73
N GLN A 80 -9.98 1.82 8.70
CA GLN A 80 -9.50 1.91 7.31
C GLN A 80 -8.45 3.01 7.11
N PHE A 81 -8.40 4.03 8.00
CA PHE A 81 -7.42 5.12 7.92
C PHE A 81 -5.98 4.61 7.84
N LEU A 82 -5.62 3.63 8.67
CA LEU A 82 -4.26 3.09 8.76
C LEU A 82 -3.83 2.38 7.45
N PRO A 83 -4.55 1.36 6.95
CA PRO A 83 -4.13 0.67 5.74
C PRO A 83 -4.25 1.56 4.48
N ILE A 84 -5.19 2.51 4.41
CA ILE A 84 -5.23 3.50 3.31
C ILE A 84 -3.96 4.38 3.33
N SER A 85 -3.59 4.89 4.50
CA SER A 85 -2.38 5.72 4.66
C SER A 85 -1.11 4.96 4.27
N PHE A 86 -0.96 3.72 4.74
CA PHE A 86 0.17 2.88 4.36
C PHE A 86 0.14 2.49 2.87
N MET A 87 -1.04 2.33 2.27
CA MET A 87 -1.17 2.08 0.83
C MET A 87 -0.59 3.26 0.03
N ILE A 88 -0.95 4.50 0.36
CA ILE A 88 -0.43 5.71 -0.31
C ILE A 88 1.08 5.78 -0.21
N ILE A 89 1.63 5.64 1.01
CA ILE A 89 3.08 5.69 1.24
C ILE A 89 3.80 4.62 0.41
N SER A 90 3.23 3.41 0.35
CA SER A 90 3.81 2.28 -0.40
C SER A 90 3.75 2.51 -1.92
N ALA A 91 2.60 2.94 -2.43
CA ALA A 91 2.40 3.20 -3.85
C ALA A 91 3.30 4.35 -4.34
N ALA A 92 3.39 5.45 -3.57
CA ALA A 92 4.27 6.57 -3.89
C ALA A 92 5.75 6.15 -3.84
N SER A 93 6.17 5.39 -2.82
CA SER A 93 7.56 4.92 -2.69
C SER A 93 7.96 3.88 -3.76
N PHE A 94 6.99 3.20 -4.36
CA PHE A 94 7.21 2.22 -5.43
C PHE A 94 7.44 2.90 -6.79
N TYR A 95 6.98 4.12 -6.99
CA TYR A 95 7.23 4.94 -8.18
C TYR A 95 8.44 5.86 -7.97
N PRO A 96 9.36 6.05 -8.94
CA PRO A 96 9.46 5.42 -10.27
C PRO A 96 10.35 4.16 -10.31
N LYS A 97 10.85 3.68 -9.17
CA LYS A 97 11.96 2.69 -9.05
C LYS A 97 11.85 1.46 -9.96
N GLU A 98 12.81 1.24 -10.85
CA GLU A 98 12.84 0.07 -11.74
C GLU A 98 13.35 -1.20 -11.06
N LYS A 99 14.36 -1.04 -10.20
CA LYS A 99 14.94 -2.11 -9.37
C LYS A 99 14.65 -1.83 -7.90
N LEU A 100 14.31 -2.86 -7.13
CA LEU A 100 14.04 -2.73 -5.70
C LEU A 100 15.05 -3.54 -4.89
N THR A 101 15.61 -2.93 -3.84
CA THR A 101 16.32 -3.70 -2.81
C THR A 101 15.33 -4.56 -2.02
N VAL A 102 15.80 -5.59 -1.30
CA VAL A 102 14.95 -6.43 -0.45
C VAL A 102 14.11 -5.59 0.52
N VAL A 103 14.72 -4.58 1.14
CA VAL A 103 14.03 -3.65 2.06
C VAL A 103 12.94 -2.87 1.35
N GLN A 104 13.23 -2.37 0.14
CA GLN A 104 12.27 -1.61 -0.65
C GLN A 104 11.13 -2.48 -1.16
N TYR A 105 11.41 -3.72 -1.54
CA TYR A 105 10.42 -4.69 -1.98
C TYR A 105 9.41 -5.01 -0.87
N GLU A 106 9.89 -5.37 0.32
CA GLU A 106 9.02 -5.68 1.46
C GLU A 106 8.22 -4.45 1.93
N LYS A 107 8.87 -3.28 2.01
CA LYS A 107 8.22 -2.06 2.51
C LYS A 107 7.30 -1.38 1.50
N THR A 108 7.43 -1.66 0.21
CA THR A 108 6.55 -1.04 -0.81
C THR A 108 5.63 -2.09 -1.42
N PHE A 109 6.16 -3.03 -2.19
CA PHE A 109 5.36 -3.97 -2.97
C PHE A 109 4.59 -4.95 -2.09
N THR A 110 5.25 -5.67 -1.17
CA THR A 110 4.57 -6.64 -0.31
C THR A 110 3.52 -5.97 0.56
N ARG A 111 3.82 -4.77 1.08
CA ARG A 111 2.90 -4.01 1.92
C ARG A 111 1.62 -3.62 1.20
N ILE A 112 1.66 -3.30 -0.10
CA ILE A 112 0.46 -2.99 -0.92
C ILE A 112 -0.57 -4.12 -0.86
N ARG A 113 -0.12 -5.39 -0.92
CA ARG A 113 -1.04 -6.54 -0.77
C ARG A 113 -1.66 -6.57 0.60
N THR A 114 -0.86 -6.49 1.66
CA THR A 114 -1.35 -6.55 3.04
C THR A 114 -2.33 -5.42 3.35
N THR A 115 -2.01 -4.19 2.96
CA THR A 115 -2.90 -3.03 3.15
C THR A 115 -4.17 -3.17 2.31
N GLY A 116 -4.08 -3.66 1.07
CA GLY A 116 -5.26 -3.91 0.22
C GLY A 116 -6.20 -4.95 0.82
N THR A 117 -5.66 -6.03 1.39
CA THR A 117 -6.47 -7.04 2.09
C THR A 117 -7.14 -6.47 3.34
N TRP A 118 -6.43 -5.68 4.14
CA TRP A 118 -7.03 -5.03 5.32
C TRP A 118 -8.13 -4.04 4.95
N ILE A 119 -7.93 -3.20 3.92
CA ILE A 119 -8.97 -2.28 3.43
C ILE A 119 -10.21 -3.08 3.05
N LEU A 120 -10.06 -4.16 2.27
CA LEU A 120 -11.19 -4.98 1.83
C LEU A 120 -11.97 -5.58 3.00
N ILE A 121 -11.27 -6.16 3.99
CA ILE A 121 -11.90 -6.75 5.18
C ILE A 121 -12.68 -5.68 5.96
N LEU A 122 -12.06 -4.52 6.19
CA LEU A 122 -12.66 -3.44 6.98
C LEU A 122 -13.84 -2.79 6.24
N SER A 123 -13.73 -2.57 4.93
CA SER A 123 -14.86 -2.07 4.12
C SER A 123 -16.01 -3.05 4.10
N PHE A 124 -15.75 -4.36 4.03
CA PHE A 124 -16.81 -5.36 4.10
C PHE A 124 -17.50 -5.36 5.47
N ALA A 125 -16.73 -5.26 6.56
CA ALA A 125 -17.29 -5.12 7.90
C ALA A 125 -18.12 -3.84 8.07
N SER A 126 -17.67 -2.70 7.55
CA SER A 126 -18.44 -1.45 7.52
C SER A 126 -19.75 -1.60 6.75
N ILE A 127 -19.71 -2.23 5.56
CA ILE A 127 -20.89 -2.48 4.74
C ILE A 127 -21.91 -3.35 5.48
N LEU A 128 -21.47 -4.42 6.14
CA LEU A 128 -22.37 -5.28 6.91
C LEU A 128 -23.01 -4.52 8.08
N GLY A 129 -22.23 -3.75 8.82
CA GLY A 129 -22.75 -2.92 9.91
C GLY A 129 -23.80 -1.93 9.41
N GLU A 130 -23.51 -1.27 8.29
CA GLU A 130 -24.42 -0.30 7.67
C GLU A 130 -25.72 -0.94 7.17
N VAL A 131 -25.64 -2.09 6.52
CA VAL A 131 -26.82 -2.84 6.07
C VAL A 131 -27.70 -3.25 7.24
N ILE A 132 -27.11 -3.72 8.35
CA ILE A 132 -27.85 -4.06 9.56
C ILE A 132 -28.53 -2.82 10.15
N PHE A 133 -27.82 -1.68 10.20
CA PHE A 133 -28.36 -0.42 10.71
C PHE A 133 -29.58 0.06 9.90
N ILE A 134 -29.47 0.03 8.56
CA ILE A 134 -30.57 0.42 7.65
C ILE A 134 -31.77 -0.53 7.78
N ILE A 135 -31.55 -1.85 7.81
CA ILE A 135 -32.64 -2.84 7.90
C ILE A 135 -33.37 -2.75 9.23
N ALA A 136 -32.65 -2.47 10.32
CA ALA A 136 -33.25 -2.29 11.63
C ALA A 136 -34.13 -1.02 11.73
N GLY A 137 -34.15 -0.18 10.70
CA GLY A 137 -34.96 1.04 10.66
C GLY A 137 -34.45 2.11 11.62
N TYR A 138 -33.17 2.07 11.96
CA TYR A 138 -32.56 3.06 12.84
C TYR A 138 -32.22 4.35 12.08
N GLY A 139 -32.46 5.49 12.72
CA GLY A 139 -32.10 6.80 12.20
C GLY A 139 -33.16 7.47 11.30
N ASN A 140 -33.00 8.78 11.12
CA ASN A 140 -33.86 9.63 10.30
C ASN A 140 -33.14 10.14 9.03
N THR A 141 -31.92 9.69 8.77
CA THR A 141 -31.07 10.14 7.65
C THR A 141 -30.82 9.09 6.55
N PRO A 142 -31.85 8.41 5.99
CA PRO A 142 -31.68 7.25 5.11
C PRO A 142 -30.88 7.55 3.83
N LYS A 143 -30.96 8.79 3.32
CA LYS A 143 -30.17 9.22 2.17
C LYS A 143 -28.67 9.22 2.46
N LEU A 144 -28.27 9.68 3.66
CA LEU A 144 -26.86 9.74 4.04
C LEU A 144 -26.30 8.35 4.37
N GLU A 145 -27.10 7.47 4.97
CA GLU A 145 -26.75 6.05 5.16
C GLU A 145 -26.46 5.37 3.81
N LEU A 146 -27.31 5.62 2.80
CA LEU A 146 -27.09 5.06 1.46
C LEU A 146 -25.81 5.60 0.81
N VAL A 147 -25.50 6.89 0.99
CA VAL A 147 -24.23 7.47 0.52
C VAL A 147 -23.04 6.82 1.23
N PHE A 148 -23.11 6.66 2.56
CA PHE A 148 -22.07 5.99 3.35
C PHE A 148 -21.83 4.54 2.85
N LEU A 149 -22.90 3.79 2.63
CA LEU A 149 -22.88 2.43 2.10
C LEU A 149 -22.21 2.36 0.72
N VAL A 150 -22.68 3.18 -0.23
CA VAL A 150 -22.16 3.20 -1.61
C VAL A 150 -20.68 3.57 -1.63
N CYS A 151 -20.26 4.57 -0.85
CA CYS A 151 -18.86 4.96 -0.81
C CYS A 151 -17.97 3.84 -0.23
N ASN A 152 -18.41 3.10 0.80
CA ASN A 152 -17.67 1.94 1.31
C ASN A 152 -17.60 0.79 0.28
N ILE A 153 -18.67 0.56 -0.50
CA ILE A 153 -18.65 -0.40 -1.62
C ILE A 153 -17.61 0.00 -2.66
N ILE A 154 -17.53 1.29 -3.02
CA ILE A 154 -16.54 1.80 -3.97
C ILE A 154 -15.11 1.59 -3.43
N ILE A 155 -14.87 1.85 -2.13
CA ILE A 155 -13.57 1.56 -1.49
C ILE A 155 -13.22 0.07 -1.58
N ALA A 156 -14.18 -0.83 -1.32
CA ALA A 156 -13.99 -2.27 -1.43
C ALA A 156 -13.65 -2.70 -2.87
N VAL A 157 -14.34 -2.15 -3.87
CA VAL A 157 -14.05 -2.40 -5.30
C VAL A 157 -12.64 -1.95 -5.65
N PHE A 158 -12.23 -0.77 -5.21
CA PHE A 158 -10.87 -0.31 -5.41
C PHE A 158 -9.83 -1.21 -4.74
N ALA A 159 -10.11 -1.74 -3.55
CA ALA A 159 -9.21 -2.67 -2.86
C ALA A 159 -9.03 -3.96 -3.67
N ILE A 160 -10.11 -4.48 -4.27
CA ILE A 160 -10.06 -5.63 -5.17
C ILE A 160 -9.20 -5.31 -6.41
N ILE A 161 -9.40 -4.16 -7.04
CA ILE A 161 -8.61 -3.74 -8.21
C ILE A 161 -7.12 -3.63 -7.83
N THR A 162 -6.79 -3.06 -6.66
CA THR A 162 -5.41 -2.99 -6.16
C THR A 162 -4.80 -4.39 -5.99
N LEU A 163 -5.54 -5.34 -5.42
CA LEU A 163 -5.07 -6.72 -5.24
C LEU A 163 -4.87 -7.43 -6.60
N GLN A 164 -5.75 -7.18 -7.58
CA GLN A 164 -5.62 -7.71 -8.94
C GLN A 164 -4.41 -7.11 -9.67
N ILE A 165 -4.13 -5.82 -9.51
CA ILE A 165 -2.93 -5.19 -10.06
C ILE A 165 -1.68 -5.81 -9.41
N HIS A 166 -1.68 -5.95 -8.08
CA HIS A 166 -0.57 -6.56 -7.35
C HIS A 166 -0.29 -7.98 -7.84
N SER A 167 -1.32 -8.82 -8.04
CA SER A 167 -1.12 -10.21 -8.50
C SER A 167 -0.57 -10.33 -9.93
N LYS A 168 -0.74 -9.28 -10.76
CA LYS A 168 -0.21 -9.24 -12.14
C LYS A 168 1.28 -8.90 -12.18
N ILE A 169 1.81 -8.22 -11.17
CA ILE A 169 3.21 -7.82 -11.12
C ILE A 169 4.04 -8.98 -10.53
N LYS A 170 4.87 -9.60 -11.36
CA LYS A 170 5.81 -10.64 -10.93
C LYS A 170 7.22 -10.08 -10.87
N PHE A 171 7.96 -10.48 -9.84
CA PHE A 171 9.36 -10.13 -9.67
C PHE A 171 10.24 -11.37 -9.76
N LYS A 172 11.44 -11.19 -10.31
CA LYS A 172 12.56 -12.11 -10.27
C LYS A 172 13.70 -11.46 -9.51
N THR A 173 14.52 -12.28 -8.88
CA THR A 173 15.75 -11.84 -8.21
C THR A 173 16.89 -11.78 -9.24
N GLU A 174 17.50 -10.60 -9.36
CA GLU A 174 18.76 -10.40 -10.08
C GLU A 174 19.89 -10.41 -9.05
N GLN A 175 20.86 -11.32 -9.24
CA GLN A 175 22.03 -11.40 -8.37
C GLN A 175 22.90 -10.16 -8.53
N ASN A 176 23.36 -9.62 -7.40
CA ASN A 176 24.29 -8.51 -7.43
C ASN A 176 25.71 -9.01 -7.73
N ASN A 177 26.24 -8.69 -8.92
CA ASN A 177 27.58 -9.12 -9.39
C ASN A 177 28.74 -8.81 -8.42
N ARG A 178 28.56 -7.88 -7.47
CA ARG A 178 29.57 -7.58 -6.43
C ARG A 178 29.65 -8.62 -5.32
N ASN A 179 28.67 -9.52 -5.18
CA ASN A 179 28.78 -10.69 -4.29
C ASN A 179 29.75 -11.75 -4.83
N VAL A 180 29.96 -11.80 -6.15
CA VAL A 180 30.81 -12.82 -6.79
C VAL A 180 32.30 -12.50 -6.61
N ASN A 181 32.67 -11.21 -6.58
CA ASN A 181 34.07 -10.80 -6.43
C ASN A 181 34.57 -10.78 -4.97
N GLY A 182 33.70 -11.07 -3.99
CA GLY A 182 34.07 -11.15 -2.57
C GLY A 182 34.52 -12.53 -2.09
N GLN A 183 34.60 -13.53 -2.98
CA GLN A 183 35.07 -14.89 -2.66
C GLN A 183 36.51 -15.19 -3.12
N ASN A 184 37.19 -14.24 -3.77
CA ASN A 184 38.57 -14.39 -4.23
C ASN A 184 39.49 -13.29 -3.66
N VAL A 185 39.59 -13.17 -2.34
CA VAL A 185 40.73 -12.53 -1.66
C VAL A 185 41.02 -13.28 -0.36
#